data_AF-A0A521C9P2-F1
#
_entry.id   AF-A0A521C9P2-F1
#
_cell.length_a   1.000
_cell.length_b   1.000
_cell.length_c   1.000
_cell.angle_alpha   90.00
_cell.angle_beta   90.00
_cell.angle_gamma   90.00
#
_symmetry.space_group_name_H-M   'P 1'
#
loop_
_entity.id
_entity.type
_entity.pdbx_description
1 polymer ?
#
loop_
_entity_poly.entity_id
_entity_poly.type
_entity_poly.pdbx_seq_one_letter_code
_entity_poly.pdbx_strand_id
1 'polypeptide(L)'
;MNKYTSRPQNLYLETQLGIVTRTGDWFHTTSDHIEQFVPGLLKERSLDHLVEEAVAWVRSADSLALTLLLVLLIYIHPVFAAVIAITFHFFWYRFKSGFVTIYMGKLLKMMNKDGYLLITSLVIISLVGMNGQYLAAGVGLVFFFLMKLGLLKRLWDKIDEDKAGELSLNDRVFKMILLKYAMHFNKAPSEVQSMEKKFKELALNRKQGTS
;
A
#
# COMPACT_ATOMS: atom_id res chain seq x y z
N MET A 1 -28.31 -3.45 19.68
CA MET A 1 -28.48 -3.60 18.22
C MET A 1 -27.66 -2.54 17.52
N ASN A 2 -26.43 -2.86 17.10
CA ASN A 2 -25.60 -1.96 16.30
C ASN A 2 -25.84 -2.25 14.82
N LYS A 3 -26.18 -1.20 14.08
CA LYS A 3 -26.40 -1.24 12.63
C LYS A 3 -25.06 -1.50 11.93
N TYR A 4 -24.78 -2.76 11.63
CA TYR A 4 -23.78 -3.12 10.63
C TYR A 4 -24.30 -2.65 9.28
N THR A 5 -23.82 -1.50 8.82
CA THR A 5 -24.09 -0.98 7.49
C THR A 5 -23.54 -1.95 6.45
N SER A 6 -24.46 -2.54 5.70
CA SER A 6 -24.23 -3.44 4.57
C SER A 6 -23.32 -2.81 3.52
N ARG A 7 -22.04 -3.18 3.51
CA ARG A 7 -21.07 -2.99 2.40
C ARG A 7 -20.26 -4.28 2.24
N PRO A 8 -19.77 -4.59 1.03
CA PRO A 8 -19.81 -5.93 0.47
C PRO A 8 -18.95 -6.92 1.27
N GLN A 9 -19.58 -8.02 1.69
CA GLN A 9 -19.03 -9.16 2.44
C GLN A 9 -17.88 -9.93 1.75
N ASN A 10 -17.23 -9.36 0.72
CA ASN A 10 -16.35 -10.08 -0.22
C ASN A 10 -15.02 -9.36 -0.52
N LEU A 11 -14.55 -8.46 0.36
CA LEU A 11 -13.26 -7.78 0.13
C LEU A 11 -12.07 -8.66 0.52
N TYR A 12 -12.19 -9.38 1.62
CA TYR A 12 -11.17 -10.27 2.17
C TYR A 12 -11.79 -11.42 2.96
N LEU A 13 -11.03 -12.49 3.14
CA LEU A 13 -11.29 -13.60 4.03
C LEU A 13 -10.30 -13.50 5.19
N GLU A 14 -10.81 -13.40 6.41
CA GLU A 14 -9.99 -13.52 7.61
C GLU A 14 -9.85 -15.01 7.99
N THR A 15 -8.62 -15.44 8.19
CA THR A 15 -8.25 -16.79 8.63
C THR A 15 -7.52 -16.71 9.96
N GLN A 16 -7.32 -17.85 10.64
CA GLN A 16 -6.52 -17.90 11.87
C GLN A 16 -5.06 -17.42 11.67
N LEU A 17 -4.55 -17.49 10.44
CA LEU A 17 -3.18 -17.12 10.10
C LEU A 17 -3.05 -15.71 9.50
N GLY A 18 -4.18 -15.05 9.20
CA GLY A 18 -4.17 -13.69 8.68
C GLY A 18 -5.31 -13.38 7.70
N ILE A 19 -5.24 -12.21 7.09
CA ILE A 19 -6.23 -11.66 6.17
C ILE A 19 -5.78 -11.87 4.72
N VAL A 20 -6.60 -12.56 3.92
CA VAL A 20 -6.37 -12.80 2.49
C VAL A 20 -7.40 -12.03 1.68
N THR A 21 -6.94 -11.15 0.80
CA THR A 21 -7.83 -10.34 -0.05
C THR A 21 -8.23 -11.07 -1.33
N ARG A 22 -9.32 -10.64 -1.97
CA ARG A 22 -9.77 -11.22 -3.26
C ARG A 22 -8.71 -11.12 -4.37
N THR A 23 -7.79 -10.16 -4.27
CA THR A 23 -6.70 -9.96 -5.22
C THR A 23 -5.47 -10.84 -4.95
N GLY A 24 -5.51 -11.67 -3.90
CA GLY A 24 -4.41 -12.54 -3.50
C GLY A 24 -3.34 -11.85 -2.66
N ASP A 25 -3.57 -10.60 -2.21
CA ASP A 25 -2.68 -9.97 -1.24
C ASP A 25 -2.96 -10.55 0.15
N TRP A 26 -1.91 -11.11 0.77
CA TRP A 26 -1.96 -11.69 2.12
C TRP A 26 -1.32 -10.73 3.12
N PHE A 27 -2.00 -10.52 4.25
CA PHE A 27 -1.51 -9.85 5.44
C PHE A 27 -1.50 -10.85 6.61
N HIS A 28 -0.36 -11.04 7.25
CA HIS A 28 -0.18 -11.98 8.37
C HIS A 28 -0.62 -11.36 9.71
N THR A 29 -1.86 -10.88 9.75
CA THR A 29 -2.48 -10.29 10.95
C THR A 29 -3.99 -10.47 10.90
N THR A 30 -4.62 -10.42 12.07
CA THR A 30 -6.06 -10.64 12.28
C THR A 30 -6.66 -9.45 13.03
N SER A 31 -7.98 -9.36 13.09
CA SER A 31 -8.72 -8.40 13.90
C SER A 31 -8.24 -8.43 15.36
N ASP A 32 -8.04 -9.62 15.91
CA ASP A 32 -7.57 -9.80 17.30
C ASP A 32 -6.15 -9.29 17.49
N HIS A 33 -5.24 -9.59 16.55
CA HIS A 33 -3.88 -9.06 16.58
C HIS A 33 -3.86 -7.53 16.48
N ILE A 34 -4.74 -6.94 15.67
CA ILE A 34 -4.86 -5.48 15.54
C ILE A 34 -5.35 -4.86 16.85
N GLU A 35 -6.36 -5.46 17.50
CA GLU A 35 -6.89 -4.97 18.77
C GLU A 35 -5.85 -5.11 19.90
N GLN A 36 -5.00 -6.15 19.88
CA GLN A 36 -3.87 -6.28 20.80
C GLN A 36 -2.77 -5.23 20.53
N PHE A 37 -2.50 -4.93 19.27
CA PHE A 37 -1.45 -4.00 18.86
C PHE A 37 -1.87 -2.53 19.10
N VAL A 38 -3.07 -2.13 18.67
CA VAL A 38 -3.65 -0.80 18.89
C VAL A 38 -5.09 -0.95 19.43
N PRO A 39 -5.26 -1.06 20.76
CA PRO A 39 -6.56 -1.24 21.38
C PRO A 39 -7.56 -0.14 21.01
N GLY A 40 -8.78 -0.54 20.64
CA GLY A 40 -9.88 0.35 20.30
C GLY A 40 -9.77 1.01 18.93
N LEU A 41 -8.79 0.66 18.10
CA LEU A 41 -8.66 1.21 16.74
C LEU A 41 -9.82 0.78 15.84
N LEU A 42 -10.24 -0.49 15.95
CA LEU A 42 -11.32 -1.06 15.14
C LEU A 42 -12.69 -0.43 15.43
N LYS A 43 -12.82 0.27 16.57
CA LYS A 43 -14.03 1.04 16.92
C LYS A 43 -14.13 2.37 16.15
N GLU A 44 -13.00 2.98 15.81
CA GLU A 44 -12.95 4.24 15.04
C GLU A 44 -12.93 3.98 13.53
N ARG A 45 -12.25 2.89 13.13
CA ARG A 45 -12.03 2.55 11.72
C ARG A 45 -12.22 1.05 11.51
N SER A 46 -13.21 0.68 10.70
CA SER A 46 -13.48 -0.73 10.41
C SER A 46 -12.29 -1.40 9.72
N LEU A 47 -12.15 -2.72 9.94
CA LEU A 47 -11.12 -3.53 9.31
C LEU A 47 -11.19 -3.43 7.79
N ASP A 48 -12.39 -3.45 7.20
CA ASP A 48 -12.60 -3.29 5.76
C ASP A 48 -11.91 -2.06 5.20
N HIS A 49 -12.02 -0.91 5.88
CA HIS A 49 -11.40 0.32 5.41
C HIS A 49 -9.88 0.28 5.50
N LEU A 50 -9.34 -0.33 6.56
CA LEU A 50 -7.91 -0.50 6.75
C LEU A 50 -7.33 -1.43 5.68
N VAL A 51 -7.97 -2.57 5.43
CA VAL A 51 -7.57 -3.55 4.41
C VAL A 51 -7.67 -2.95 3.00
N GLU A 52 -8.76 -2.25 2.68
CA GLU A 52 -8.92 -1.60 1.38
C GLU A 52 -7.80 -0.57 1.12
N GLU A 53 -7.39 0.16 2.16
CA GLU A 53 -6.30 1.12 2.06
C GLU A 53 -4.93 0.45 1.95
N ALA A 54 -4.74 -0.67 2.65
CA ALA A 54 -3.56 -1.51 2.54
C ALA A 54 -3.39 -2.05 1.13
N VAL A 55 -4.44 -2.62 0.54
CA VAL A 55 -4.45 -3.07 -0.85
C VAL A 55 -4.11 -1.92 -1.79
N ALA A 56 -4.67 -0.74 -1.55
CA ALA A 56 -4.39 0.41 -2.40
C ALA A 56 -2.91 0.83 -2.35
N TRP A 57 -2.31 0.84 -1.17
CA TRP A 57 -0.88 1.10 -1.01
C TRP A 57 -0.01 -0.01 -1.60
N VAL A 58 -0.36 -1.28 -1.40
CA VAL A 58 0.37 -2.42 -1.94
C VAL A 58 0.43 -2.35 -3.47
N ARG A 59 -0.71 -2.08 -4.12
CA ARG A 59 -0.84 -2.04 -5.59
C ARG A 59 -0.40 -0.71 -6.22
N SER A 60 -0.07 0.29 -5.42
CA SER A 60 0.31 1.62 -5.92
C SER A 60 1.54 1.64 -6.82
N ALA A 61 2.46 0.70 -6.68
CA ALA A 61 3.66 0.63 -7.51
C ALA A 61 3.29 0.49 -9.00
N ASP A 62 2.36 -0.42 -9.31
CA ASP A 62 1.93 -0.67 -10.69
C ASP A 62 1.17 0.53 -11.26
N SER A 63 0.20 1.09 -10.52
CA SER A 63 -0.64 2.19 -11.02
C SER A 63 0.12 3.50 -11.16
N LEU A 64 0.98 3.85 -10.20
CA LEU A 64 1.80 5.06 -10.27
C LEU A 64 2.85 4.95 -11.38
N ALA A 65 3.55 3.83 -11.48
CA ALA A 65 4.57 3.65 -12.51
C ALA A 65 3.96 3.64 -13.92
N LEU A 66 2.80 3.01 -14.11
CA LEU A 66 2.09 3.03 -15.38
C LEU A 66 1.63 4.45 -15.73
N THR A 67 1.05 5.17 -14.77
CA THR A 67 0.63 6.56 -14.99
C THR A 67 1.81 7.44 -15.37
N LEU A 68 2.94 7.30 -14.65
CA LEU A 68 4.18 8.00 -14.96
C LEU A 68 4.68 7.65 -16.37
N LEU A 69 4.72 6.37 -16.73
CA LEU A 69 5.12 5.92 -18.07
C LEU A 69 4.29 6.59 -19.15
N LEU A 70 2.95 6.52 -19.03
CA LEU A 70 2.03 7.06 -20.03
C LEU A 70 2.25 8.57 -20.21
N VAL A 71 2.41 9.31 -19.12
CA VAL A 71 2.72 10.75 -19.19
C VAL A 71 4.07 10.97 -19.88
N LEU A 72 5.12 10.21 -19.53
CA LEU A 72 6.44 10.36 -20.12
C LEU A 72 6.47 10.02 -21.62
N LEU A 73 5.68 9.05 -22.08
CA LEU A 73 5.58 8.69 -23.49
C LEU A 73 5.10 9.85 -24.39
N ILE A 74 4.46 10.88 -23.82
CA ILE A 74 4.04 12.08 -24.55
C ILE A 74 5.23 13.01 -24.81
N TYR A 75 6.22 13.05 -23.91
CA TYR A 75 7.25 14.09 -23.88
C TYR A 75 8.64 13.62 -24.26
N ILE A 76 8.97 12.34 -24.02
CA ILE A 76 10.34 11.84 -24.16
C ILE A 76 10.39 10.53 -24.95
N HIS A 77 11.59 10.15 -25.36
CA HIS A 77 11.81 8.93 -26.13
C HIS A 77 11.31 7.67 -25.35
N PRO A 78 10.63 6.71 -26.01
CA PRO A 78 9.96 5.59 -25.32
C PRO A 78 10.87 4.74 -24.45
N VAL A 79 12.12 4.56 -24.88
CA VAL A 79 13.12 3.79 -24.11
C VAL A 79 13.45 4.49 -22.79
N PHE A 80 13.65 5.81 -22.80
CA PHE A 80 13.91 6.56 -21.55
C PHE A 80 12.67 6.58 -20.66
N ALA A 81 11.47 6.73 -21.23
CA ALA A 81 10.23 6.64 -20.47
C ALA A 81 10.09 5.28 -19.75
N ALA A 82 10.35 4.19 -20.46
CA ALA A 82 10.31 2.84 -19.92
C ALA A 82 11.35 2.63 -18.80
N VAL A 83 12.59 3.05 -19.00
CA VAL A 83 13.65 2.95 -17.98
C VAL A 83 13.26 3.72 -16.72
N ILE A 84 12.83 4.98 -16.86
CA ILE A 84 12.40 5.81 -15.73
C ILE A 84 11.23 5.16 -14.99
N ALA A 85 10.24 4.63 -15.72
CA ALA A 85 9.09 3.98 -15.12
C ALA A 85 9.47 2.69 -14.36
N ILE A 86 10.37 1.86 -14.90
CA ILE A 86 10.89 0.66 -14.21
C ILE A 86 11.66 1.07 -12.95
N THR A 87 12.58 2.03 -13.08
CA THR A 87 13.37 2.51 -11.95
C THR A 87 12.46 3.06 -10.85
N PHE A 88 11.50 3.90 -11.22
CA PHE A 88 10.49 4.40 -10.29
C PHE A 88 9.71 3.26 -9.64
N HIS A 89 9.23 2.29 -10.41
CA HIS A 89 8.50 1.13 -9.89
C HIS A 89 9.33 0.36 -8.85
N PHE A 90 10.59 0.08 -9.16
CA PHE A 90 11.52 -0.61 -8.25
C PHE A 90 11.70 0.15 -6.92
N PHE A 91 12.04 1.44 -7.00
CA PHE A 91 12.21 2.27 -5.79
C PHE A 91 10.91 2.39 -5.00
N TRP A 92 9.80 2.68 -5.67
CA TRP A 92 8.51 2.81 -5.00
C TRP A 92 8.08 1.49 -4.34
N TYR A 93 8.25 0.36 -5.03
CA TYR A 93 7.98 -0.97 -4.48
C TYR A 93 8.70 -1.18 -3.15
N ARG A 94 10.00 -0.87 -3.08
CA ARG A 94 10.80 -1.13 -1.86
C ARG A 94 10.59 -0.11 -0.75
N PHE A 95 10.34 1.16 -1.07
CA PHE A 95 10.31 2.25 -0.08
C PHE A 95 8.90 2.76 0.28
N LYS A 96 7.83 2.34 -0.41
CA LYS A 96 6.46 2.85 -0.20
C LYS A 96 5.95 2.78 1.24
N SER A 97 6.39 1.80 2.04
CA SER A 97 5.97 1.68 3.45
C SER A 97 6.36 2.90 4.29
N GLY A 98 7.48 3.56 3.98
CA GLY A 98 7.92 4.78 4.64
C GLY A 98 7.08 6.01 4.29
N PHE A 99 6.42 5.99 3.13
CA PHE A 99 5.62 7.11 2.61
C PHE A 99 4.12 6.98 2.95
N VAL A 100 3.73 5.95 3.70
CA VAL A 100 2.33 5.71 4.06
C VAL A 100 1.75 6.93 4.79
N THR A 101 0.68 7.48 4.21
CA THR A 101 -0.11 8.58 4.76
C THR A 101 -1.59 8.35 4.50
N ILE A 102 -2.44 8.85 5.40
CA ILE A 102 -3.90 8.67 5.35
C ILE A 102 -4.50 9.37 4.12
N TYR A 103 -3.96 10.52 3.72
CA TYR A 103 -4.50 11.29 2.60
C TYR A 103 -4.17 10.68 1.24
N MET A 104 -2.91 10.23 1.06
CA MET A 104 -2.48 9.62 -0.20
C MET A 104 -3.21 8.29 -0.46
N GLY A 105 -3.66 7.58 0.57
CA GLY A 105 -4.48 6.38 0.44
C GLY A 105 -5.73 6.58 -0.42
N LYS A 106 -6.40 7.75 -0.34
CA LYS A 106 -7.57 8.06 -1.19
C LYS A 106 -7.21 8.21 -2.66
N LEU A 107 -6.10 8.88 -2.96
CA LEU A 107 -5.61 9.05 -4.33
C LEU A 107 -5.24 7.69 -4.94
N LEU A 108 -4.50 6.87 -4.18
CA LEU A 108 -4.10 5.53 -4.63
C LEU A 108 -5.29 4.61 -4.86
N LYS A 109 -6.32 4.68 -4.01
CA LYS A 109 -7.59 3.95 -4.23
C LYS A 109 -8.23 4.33 -5.55
N MET A 110 -8.26 5.62 -5.90
CA MET A 110 -8.79 6.09 -7.18
C MET A 110 -7.96 5.56 -8.35
N MET A 111 -6.63 5.67 -8.28
CA MET A 111 -5.73 5.23 -9.36
C MET A 111 -5.73 3.72 -9.56
N ASN A 112 -5.98 2.95 -8.50
CA ASN A 112 -6.07 1.50 -8.58
C ASN A 112 -7.42 0.98 -9.09
N LYS A 113 -8.40 1.85 -9.33
CA LYS A 113 -9.66 1.42 -9.96
C LYS A 113 -9.34 0.93 -11.37
N ASP A 114 -9.90 -0.21 -11.73
CA ASP A 114 -9.69 -0.80 -13.05
C ASP A 114 -10.05 0.18 -14.18
N GLY A 115 -11.13 0.94 -13.99
CA GLY A 115 -11.55 1.96 -14.95
C GLY A 115 -10.56 3.11 -15.14
N TYR A 116 -9.84 3.53 -14.09
CA TYR A 116 -8.86 4.60 -14.21
C TYR A 116 -7.73 4.20 -15.17
N LEU A 117 -7.04 3.10 -14.87
CA LEU A 117 -5.90 2.65 -15.69
C LEU A 117 -6.32 2.30 -17.11
N LEU A 118 -7.50 1.69 -17.29
CA LEU A 118 -8.02 1.35 -18.62
C LEU A 118 -8.26 2.60 -19.46
N ILE A 119 -8.98 3.58 -18.91
CA ILE A 119 -9.34 4.80 -19.63
C ILE A 119 -8.09 5.64 -19.92
N THR A 120 -7.22 5.84 -18.92
CA THR A 120 -6.01 6.66 -19.11
C THR A 120 -5.07 6.02 -20.13
N SER A 121 -4.89 4.70 -20.08
CA SER A 121 -4.04 3.99 -21.06
C SER A 121 -4.63 4.05 -22.46
N LEU A 122 -5.95 3.81 -22.60
CA LEU A 122 -6.64 3.91 -23.88
C LEU A 122 -6.43 5.29 -24.51
N VAL A 123 -6.74 6.35 -23.77
CA VAL A 123 -6.63 7.74 -24.27
C VAL A 123 -5.20 8.06 -24.69
N ILE A 124 -4.21 7.78 -23.84
CA ILE A 124 -2.82 8.19 -24.09
C ILE A 124 -2.19 7.33 -25.21
N ILE A 125 -2.37 6.01 -25.18
CA ILE A 125 -1.82 5.11 -26.21
C ILE A 125 -2.46 5.43 -27.57
N SER A 126 -3.77 5.69 -27.61
CA SER A 126 -4.44 6.11 -28.85
C SER A 126 -3.90 7.45 -29.37
N LEU A 127 -3.73 8.45 -28.50
CA LEU A 127 -3.19 9.76 -28.91
C LEU A 127 -1.79 9.64 -29.50
N VAL A 128 -0.91 8.91 -28.83
CA VAL A 128 0.46 8.67 -29.28
C VAL A 128 0.50 7.87 -30.58
N GLY A 129 -0.38 6.86 -30.72
CA GLY A 129 -0.52 6.07 -31.95
C GLY A 129 -1.05 6.89 -33.13
N MET A 130 -2.03 7.78 -32.90
CA MET A 130 -2.56 8.71 -33.92
C MET A 130 -1.50 9.70 -34.42
N ASN A 131 -0.55 10.08 -33.55
CA ASN A 131 0.59 10.92 -33.91
C ASN A 131 1.71 10.16 -34.65
N GLY A 132 1.48 8.90 -35.04
CA GLY A 132 2.46 8.07 -35.75
C GLY A 132 3.59 7.53 -34.88
N GLN A 133 3.53 7.71 -33.55
CA GLN A 133 4.57 7.25 -32.63
C GLN A 133 4.31 5.78 -32.22
N TYR A 134 4.40 4.87 -33.18
CA TYR A 134 4.06 3.45 -32.98
C TYR A 134 4.92 2.75 -31.93
N LEU A 135 6.19 3.14 -31.81
CA LEU A 135 7.07 2.60 -30.76
C LEU A 135 6.56 2.96 -29.36
N ALA A 136 6.15 4.21 -29.16
CA ALA A 136 5.63 4.69 -27.90
C ALA A 136 4.27 4.02 -27.55
N ALA A 137 3.39 3.87 -28.55
CA ALA A 137 2.14 3.14 -28.40
C ALA A 137 2.38 1.66 -28.04
N GLY A 138 3.33 1.00 -28.71
CA GLY A 138 3.71 -0.39 -28.44
C GLY A 138 4.29 -0.58 -27.03
N VAL A 139 5.20 0.30 -26.61
CA VAL A 139 5.74 0.31 -25.24
C VAL A 139 4.63 0.51 -24.21
N GLY A 140 3.76 1.50 -24.43
CA GLY A 140 2.62 1.75 -23.54
C GLY A 140 1.70 0.53 -23.40
N LEU A 141 1.40 -0.17 -24.51
CA LEU A 141 0.57 -1.36 -24.50
C LEU A 141 1.23 -2.54 -23.75
N VAL A 142 2.50 -2.81 -24.01
CA VAL A 142 3.25 -3.88 -23.33
C VAL A 142 3.28 -3.64 -21.83
N PHE A 143 3.66 -2.43 -21.41
CA PHE A 143 3.76 -2.08 -20.00
C PHE A 143 2.40 -2.02 -19.30
N PHE A 144 1.35 -1.62 -20.01
CA PHE A 144 -0.01 -1.73 -19.51
C PHE A 144 -0.30 -3.15 -19.05
N PHE A 145 -0.05 -4.17 -19.88
CA PHE A 145 -0.27 -5.56 -19.48
C PHE A 145 0.68 -6.03 -18.37
N LEU A 146 1.97 -5.69 -18.45
CA LEU A 146 2.96 -6.05 -17.43
C LEU A 146 2.55 -5.57 -16.03
N MET A 147 2.12 -4.30 -15.92
CA MET A 147 1.73 -3.70 -14.65
C MET A 147 0.29 -4.08 -14.25
N LYS A 148 -0.65 -4.17 -15.21
CA LYS A 148 -2.04 -4.58 -14.93
C LYS A 148 -2.14 -5.97 -14.33
N LEU A 149 -1.32 -6.90 -14.82
CA LEU A 149 -1.24 -8.28 -14.33
C LEU A 149 -0.34 -8.43 -13.09
N GLY A 150 0.31 -7.35 -12.64
CA GLY A 150 1.24 -7.37 -11.51
C GLY A 150 2.50 -8.21 -11.77
N LEU A 151 2.89 -8.40 -13.05
CA LEU A 151 4.06 -9.20 -13.41
C LEU A 151 5.36 -8.55 -12.92
N LEU A 152 5.42 -7.22 -12.93
CA LEU A 152 6.59 -6.49 -12.45
C LEU A 152 6.73 -6.59 -10.92
N LYS A 153 5.60 -6.54 -10.18
CA LYS A 153 5.58 -6.84 -8.74
C LYS A 153 6.12 -8.26 -8.46
N ARG A 154 5.60 -9.27 -9.17
CA ARG A 154 6.04 -10.68 -9.01
C ARG A 154 7.52 -10.87 -9.29
N LEU A 155 8.07 -10.12 -10.25
CA LEU A 155 9.50 -10.15 -10.54
C LEU A 155 10.31 -9.67 -9.33
N TRP A 156 9.89 -8.57 -8.69
CA TRP A 156 10.56 -8.07 -7.49
C TRP A 156 10.35 -8.96 -6.27
N ASP A 157 9.15 -9.53 -6.10
CA ASP A 157 8.86 -10.51 -5.05
C ASP A 157 9.86 -11.69 -5.13
N LYS A 158 10.13 -12.19 -6.34
CA LYS A 158 11.10 -13.27 -6.59
C LYS A 158 12.55 -12.87 -6.31
N ILE A 159 12.92 -11.61 -6.57
CA ILE A 159 14.27 -11.09 -6.28
C ILE A 159 14.47 -10.90 -4.77
N ASP A 160 13.40 -10.61 -4.04
CA ASP A 160 13.43 -10.39 -2.59
C ASP A 160 13.19 -11.68 -1.77
N GLU A 161 13.01 -12.83 -2.42
CA GLU A 161 12.66 -14.12 -1.80
C GLU A 161 13.71 -14.61 -0.78
N ASP A 162 14.99 -14.27 -0.99
CA ASP A 162 16.11 -14.71 -0.14
C ASP A 162 16.20 -13.99 1.23
N LYS A 163 15.31 -13.05 1.51
CA LYS A 163 15.31 -12.26 2.76
C LYS A 163 14.54 -12.92 3.91
N ALA A 164 14.90 -14.16 4.22
CA ALA A 164 14.30 -14.94 5.31
C ALA A 164 14.50 -14.22 6.67
N GLY A 165 13.47 -13.51 7.13
CA GLY A 165 13.45 -12.80 8.43
C GLY A 165 12.91 -11.37 8.39
N GLU A 166 12.79 -10.75 7.21
CA GLU A 166 12.12 -9.45 7.08
C GLU A 166 10.59 -9.63 6.99
N LEU A 167 9.83 -8.71 7.58
CA LEU A 167 8.38 -8.61 7.35
C LEU A 167 8.09 -8.47 5.86
N SER A 168 7.07 -9.18 5.37
CA SER A 168 6.63 -9.06 3.98
C SER A 168 6.31 -7.59 3.66
N LEU A 169 6.46 -7.19 2.40
CA LEU A 169 6.16 -5.82 2.00
C LEU A 169 4.71 -5.44 2.31
N ASN A 170 3.77 -6.38 2.14
CA ASN A 170 2.36 -6.20 2.48
C ASN A 170 2.19 -5.90 3.98
N ASP A 171 2.84 -6.70 4.84
CA ASP A 171 2.76 -6.55 6.29
C ASP A 171 3.42 -5.24 6.76
N ARG A 172 4.55 -4.85 6.16
CA ARG A 172 5.21 -3.56 6.44
C ARG A 172 4.29 -2.39 6.12
N VAL A 173 3.65 -2.42 4.95
CA VAL A 173 2.68 -1.39 4.55
C VAL A 173 1.49 -1.38 5.51
N PHE A 174 0.94 -2.54 5.85
CA PHE A 174 -0.23 -2.61 6.70
C PHE A 174 0.05 -2.14 8.12
N LYS A 175 1.17 -2.57 8.72
CA LYS A 175 1.66 -2.07 10.01
C LYS A 175 1.79 -0.54 10.01
N MET A 176 2.35 0.04 8.95
CA MET A 176 2.49 1.48 8.84
C MET A 176 1.14 2.19 8.73
N ILE A 177 0.15 1.61 8.05
CA ILE A 177 -1.23 2.13 8.03
C ILE A 177 -1.83 2.14 9.44
N LEU A 178 -1.72 1.02 10.17
CA LEU A 178 -2.21 0.91 11.54
C LEU A 178 -1.57 1.98 12.43
N LEU A 179 -0.25 2.16 12.37
CA LEU A 179 0.47 3.20 13.12
C LEU A 179 0.00 4.61 12.77
N LYS A 180 -0.22 4.91 11.48
CA LYS A 180 -0.68 6.24 11.03
C LYS A 180 -2.10 6.53 11.53
N TYR A 181 -2.98 5.54 11.51
CA TYR A 181 -4.32 5.69 12.08
C TYR A 181 -4.33 5.74 13.61
N ALA A 182 -3.46 4.97 14.27
CA ALA A 182 -3.25 5.04 15.72
C ALA A 182 -2.87 6.47 16.14
N MET A 183 -1.89 7.07 15.46
CA MET A 183 -1.53 8.48 15.67
C MET A 183 -2.69 9.43 15.36
N HIS A 184 -3.43 9.22 14.27
CA HIS A 184 -4.55 10.09 13.89
C HIS A 184 -5.68 10.11 14.92
N PHE A 185 -5.96 8.98 15.56
CA PHE A 185 -6.99 8.85 16.61
C PHE A 185 -6.43 8.95 18.03
N ASN A 186 -5.16 9.36 18.20
CA ASN A 186 -4.48 9.44 19.50
C ASN A 186 -4.55 8.13 20.31
N LYS A 187 -4.49 6.97 19.66
CA LYS A 187 -4.39 5.66 20.31
C LYS A 187 -2.94 5.22 20.29
N ALA A 188 -2.34 5.00 21.46
CA ALA A 188 -0.96 4.54 21.55
C ALA A 188 -0.89 3.02 21.29
N PRO A 189 0.00 2.55 20.40
CA PRO A 189 0.32 1.13 20.29
C PRO A 189 0.76 0.57 21.65
N SER A 190 0.50 -0.71 21.90
CA SER A 190 0.79 -1.35 23.18
C SER A 190 2.27 -1.23 23.58
N GLU A 191 3.20 -1.28 22.62
CA GLU A 191 4.63 -1.07 22.86
C GLU A 191 4.94 0.36 23.31
N VAL A 192 4.27 1.37 22.74
CA VAL A 192 4.43 2.78 23.13
C VAL A 192 3.88 3.00 24.54
N GLN A 193 2.74 2.40 24.86
CA GLN A 193 2.19 2.44 26.23
C GLN A 193 3.15 1.79 27.24
N SER A 194 3.79 0.68 26.86
CA SER A 194 4.78 0.00 27.71
C SER A 194 6.00 0.88 27.97
N MET A 195 6.44 1.65 26.97
CA MET A 195 7.57 2.56 27.07
C MET A 195 7.22 3.80 27.90
N GLU A 196 6.03 4.38 27.72
CA GLU A 196 5.55 5.50 28.53
C GLU A 196 5.46 5.12 30.02
N LYS A 197 4.98 3.91 30.33
CA LYS A 197 4.97 3.37 31.70
C LYS A 197 6.39 3.29 32.27
N LYS A 198 7.36 2.76 31.51
CA LYS A 198 8.77 2.71 31.92
C LYS A 198 9.35 4.10 32.18
N PHE A 199 9.05 5.09 31.33
CA PHE A 199 9.50 6.47 31.57
C PHE A 199 8.89 7.09 32.83
N LYS A 200 7.59 6.85 33.07
CA LYS A 200 6.92 7.31 34.30
C LYS A 200 7.54 6.66 35.54
N GLU A 201 7.81 5.36 35.49
CA GLU A 201 8.45 4.62 36.57
C GLU A 201 9.86 5.16 36.87
N LEU A 202 10.70 5.36 35.84
CA LEU A 202 12.03 5.94 35.99
C LEU A 202 11.98 7.38 36.56
N ALA A 203 11.00 8.19 36.12
CA ALA A 203 10.83 9.54 36.63
C ALA A 203 10.36 9.58 38.10
N LEU A 204 9.49 8.66 38.51
CA LEU A 204 9.01 8.53 39.89
C LEU A 204 10.12 8.02 40.83
N ASN A 205 10.89 7.01 40.39
CA ASN A 205 12.00 6.47 41.18
C ASN A 205 13.12 7.51 41.39
N ARG A 206 13.37 8.39 40.40
CA ARG A 206 14.32 9.50 40.54
C ARG A 206 13.88 10.55 41.58
N LYS A 207 12.57 10.78 41.70
CA LYS A 207 11.99 11.68 42.73
C LYS A 207 12.03 11.10 44.14
N GLN A 208 12.02 9.78 44.29
CA GLN A 208 12.10 9.12 45.60
C GLN A 208 13.53 8.93 46.11
N GLY A 209 14.53 8.80 45.21
CA GLY A 209 15.95 8.72 45.57
C GLY A 209 16.64 10.05 45.90
N THR A 210 15.88 11.14 46.07
CA THR A 210 16.36 12.47 46.46
C THR A 210 15.84 12.94 47.83
N SER A 211 15.36 12.01 48.67
CA SER A 211 15.03 12.25 50.08
C SER A 211 16.09 11.70 51.02
#